data_AF-A0A962CEX2-F1
#
_entry.id   AF-A0A962CEX2-F1
#
_cell.length_a   1.000
_cell.length_b   1.000
_cell.length_c   1.000
_cell.angle_alpha   90.00
_cell.angle_beta   90.00
_cell.angle_gamma   90.00
#
_symmetry.space_group_name_H-M   'P 1'
#
loop_
_entity.id
_entity.type
_entity.pdbx_description
1 polymer ?
#
loop_
_entity_poly.entity_id
_entity_poly.type
_entity_poly.pdbx_seq_one_letter_code
_entity_poly.pdbx_strand_id
1 'polypeptide(L)'
;MAEAEKHRWLPQFCSLPTLYALMVVAEIVALVIAMAPDRVARSWVSELAIASVFVQWLALLNAVVLCSSRESLERLPVRWGFVAAWLLAVVTTALGSAVVYSMDHALGLGLTAPAGAGWRFSLGNAAICALIAAALLRYLYIRELWQERVHAAAKAQVDALQARIRPHFLFNSMNTIASLIRKRPLEAERAVEDLSD
;
A
#
# COMPACT_ATOMS: atom_id res chain seq x y z
N MET A 1 14.95 -13.56 -22.28
CA MET A 1 14.07 -14.23 -21.29
C MET A 1 13.77 -13.20 -20.24
N ALA A 2 12.51 -12.73 -20.19
CA ALA A 2 12.08 -11.68 -19.28
C ALA A 2 12.25 -12.14 -17.83
N GLU A 3 13.07 -11.42 -17.06
CA GLU A 3 13.06 -11.54 -15.60
C GLU A 3 11.63 -11.29 -15.15
N ALA A 4 11.02 -12.33 -14.56
CA ALA A 4 9.76 -12.22 -13.87
C ALA A 4 9.95 -11.20 -12.74
N GLU A 5 9.55 -9.96 -13.00
CA GLU A 5 9.41 -8.90 -12.01
C GLU A 5 8.41 -9.41 -10.97
N LYS A 6 8.93 -10.07 -9.94
CA LYS A 6 8.15 -10.65 -8.85
C LYS A 6 7.45 -9.48 -8.17
N HIS A 7 6.21 -9.22 -8.58
CA HIS A 7 5.40 -8.10 -8.12
C HIS A 7 5.22 -8.26 -6.61
N ARG A 8 6.07 -7.59 -5.83
CA ARG A 8 6.00 -7.61 -4.37
C ARG A 8 4.89 -6.64 -3.98
N TRP A 9 3.71 -7.19 -3.79
CA TRP A 9 2.51 -6.46 -3.38
C TRP A 9 2.62 -5.91 -1.94
N LEU A 10 3.53 -6.44 -1.11
CA LEU A 10 3.82 -5.85 0.21
C LEU A 10 4.83 -4.70 0.11
N PRO A 11 4.51 -3.51 0.66
CA PRO A 11 5.48 -2.45 0.87
C PRO A 11 6.67 -2.96 1.68
N GLN A 12 7.86 -2.39 1.46
CA GLN A 12 8.99 -2.66 2.32
C GLN A 12 8.78 -1.97 3.67
N PHE A 13 8.11 -2.63 4.62
CA PHE A 13 7.85 -2.10 5.97
C PHE A 13 9.13 -1.72 6.72
N CYS A 14 10.26 -2.35 6.39
CA CYS A 14 11.59 -2.03 6.95
C CYS A 14 12.41 -1.06 6.10
N SER A 15 11.82 -0.45 5.07
CA SER A 15 12.49 0.64 4.37
C SER A 15 12.51 1.89 5.25
N LEU A 16 13.61 2.63 5.21
CA LEU A 16 13.80 3.85 6.00
C LEU A 16 12.66 4.88 5.83
N PRO A 17 12.10 5.09 4.61
CA PRO A 17 10.93 5.97 4.44
C PRO A 17 9.67 5.46 5.14
N THR A 18 9.44 4.14 5.16
CA THR A 18 8.25 3.55 5.79
C THR A 18 8.36 3.56 7.31
N LEU A 19 9.55 3.27 7.85
CA LEU A 19 9.83 3.41 9.28
C LEU A 19 9.66 4.85 9.76
N TYR A 20 10.17 5.83 9.00
CA TYR A 20 9.97 7.24 9.31
C TYR A 20 8.49 7.62 9.33
N ALA A 21 7.73 7.21 8.31
CA ALA A 21 6.29 7.47 8.27
C ALA A 21 5.55 6.82 9.46
N LEU A 22 5.91 5.59 9.84
CA LEU A 22 5.35 4.91 11.02
C LEU A 22 5.66 5.67 12.31
N MET A 23 6.88 6.16 12.48
CA MET A 23 7.26 6.97 13.65
C MET A 23 6.48 8.29 13.72
N VAL A 24 6.29 8.97 12.59
CA VAL A 24 5.49 10.20 12.54
C VAL A 24 4.02 9.93 12.89
N VAL A 25 3.42 8.87 12.33
CA VAL A 25 2.04 8.48 12.67
C VAL A 25 1.92 8.11 14.14
N ALA A 26 2.88 7.38 14.69
CA ALA A 26 2.95 7.04 16.10
C ALA A 26 2.98 8.29 17.00
N GLU A 27 3.78 9.29 16.64
CA GLU A 27 3.88 10.54 17.40
C GLU A 27 2.58 11.36 17.32
N ILE A 28 1.92 11.40 16.16
CA ILE A 28 0.61 12.04 16.02
C ILE A 28 -0.41 11.36 16.94
N VAL A 29 -0.41 10.02 17.00
CA VAL A 29 -1.30 9.26 17.90
C VAL A 29 -0.98 9.58 19.37
N ALA A 30 0.30 9.64 19.74
CA ALA A 30 0.72 9.99 21.10
C ALA A 30 0.25 11.41 21.48
N LEU A 31 0.38 12.38 20.58
CA LEU A 31 -0.09 13.75 20.78
C LEU A 31 -1.61 13.81 20.97
N VAL A 32 -2.36 13.09 20.13
CA VAL A 32 -3.83 12.99 20.23
C VAL A 32 -4.25 12.39 21.57
N ILE A 33 -3.56 11.35 22.04
CA ILE A 33 -3.83 10.72 23.34
C ILE A 33 -3.50 11.68 24.49
N ALA A 34 -2.37 12.39 24.42
CA ALA A 34 -1.94 13.34 25.44
C ALA A 34 -2.84 14.58 25.55
N MET A 35 -3.57 14.93 24.48
CA MET A 35 -4.55 16.03 24.49
C MET A 35 -5.91 15.63 25.08
N ALA A 36 -6.13 14.35 25.43
CA ALA A 36 -7.40 13.89 25.97
C ALA A 36 -7.64 14.48 27.39
N PRO A 37 -8.79 15.13 27.65
CA PRO A 37 -9.01 16.01 28.81
C PRO A 37 -9.16 15.35 30.20
N ASP A 38 -8.72 14.10 30.42
CA ASP A 38 -9.15 13.30 31.59
C ASP A 38 -8.11 13.09 32.70
N ARG A 39 -6.94 13.75 32.69
CA ARG A 39 -5.87 13.43 33.65
C ARG A 39 -5.39 14.64 34.46
N VAL A 40 -6.20 15.01 35.45
CA VAL A 40 -5.94 16.12 36.40
C VAL A 40 -4.68 15.88 37.27
N ALA A 41 -4.17 14.64 37.36
CA ALA A 41 -3.15 14.26 38.32
C ALA A 41 -1.68 14.35 37.83
N ARG A 42 -1.43 14.45 36.51
CA ARG A 42 -0.08 14.36 35.93
C ARG A 42 0.15 15.48 34.91
N SER A 43 1.38 16.00 34.81
CA SER A 43 1.66 17.11 33.89
C SER A 43 1.57 16.64 32.44
N TRP A 44 0.98 17.46 31.58
CA TRP A 44 0.80 17.14 30.15
C TRP A 44 2.09 16.68 29.46
N VAL A 45 3.24 17.27 29.81
CA VAL A 45 4.56 16.89 29.25
C VAL A 45 4.94 15.46 29.63
N SER A 46 4.71 15.06 30.88
CA SER A 46 5.05 13.70 31.32
C SER A 46 4.11 12.64 30.72
N GLU A 47 2.84 12.98 30.48
CA GLU A 47 1.92 12.10 29.78
C GLU A 47 2.30 11.91 28.32
N LEU A 48 2.66 13.01 27.65
CA LEU A 48 3.16 12.97 26.29
C LEU A 48 4.43 12.10 26.19
N ALA A 49 5.38 12.26 27.12
CA ALA A 49 6.61 11.46 27.14
C ALA A 49 6.32 9.96 27.30
N ILE A 50 5.44 9.58 28.23
CA ILE A 50 5.07 8.17 28.46
C ILE A 50 4.32 7.62 27.23
N ALA A 51 3.37 8.37 26.69
CA ALA A 51 2.59 7.97 25.52
C ALA A 51 3.48 7.82 24.28
N SER A 52 4.39 8.77 24.04
CA SER A 52 5.33 8.74 22.91
C SER A 52 6.21 7.49 22.96
N VAL A 53 6.88 7.23 24.09
CA VAL A 53 7.72 6.04 24.27
C VAL A 53 6.91 4.75 24.06
N PHE A 54 5.70 4.68 24.62
CA PHE A 54 4.85 3.51 24.50
C PHE A 54 4.38 3.25 23.07
N VAL A 55 3.87 4.27 22.38
CA VAL A 55 3.36 4.13 21.01
C VAL A 55 4.52 3.87 20.03
N GLN A 56 5.67 4.52 20.21
CA GLN A 56 6.87 4.26 19.40
C GLN A 56 7.38 2.83 19.58
N TRP A 57 7.41 2.32 20.83
CA TRP A 57 7.77 0.93 21.10
C TRP A 57 6.85 -0.05 20.36
N LEU A 58 5.54 0.17 20.42
CA LEU A 58 4.56 -0.65 19.71
C LEU A 58 4.71 -0.54 18.18
N ALA A 59 4.96 0.65 17.65
CA ALA A 59 5.17 0.86 16.22
C ALA A 59 6.41 0.10 15.70
N LEU A 60 7.52 0.17 16.45
CA LEU A 60 8.74 -0.58 16.13
C LEU A 60 8.53 -2.09 16.22
N LEU A 61 7.84 -2.56 17.26
CA LEU A 61 7.52 -3.99 17.42
C LEU A 61 6.67 -4.50 16.25
N ASN A 62 5.66 -3.74 15.83
CA ASN A 62 4.86 -4.07 14.65
C ASN A 62 5.71 -4.10 13.38
N ALA A 63 6.58 -3.11 13.18
CA ALA A 63 7.46 -3.07 12.01
C ALA A 63 8.38 -4.30 11.95
N VAL A 64 9.04 -4.66 13.06
CA VAL A 64 9.92 -5.83 13.15
C VAL A 64 9.15 -7.12 12.87
N VAL A 65 7.97 -7.32 13.48
CA VAL A 65 7.18 -8.55 13.31
C VAL A 65 6.64 -8.68 11.88
N LEU A 66 6.14 -7.59 11.28
CA LEU A 66 5.68 -7.58 9.88
C LEU A 66 6.84 -7.85 8.91
N CYS A 67 8.02 -7.28 9.17
CA CYS A 67 9.19 -7.53 8.34
C CYS A 67 9.71 -8.97 8.44
N SER A 68 9.78 -9.52 9.65
CA SER A 68 10.21 -10.91 9.86
C SER A 68 9.23 -11.91 9.24
N SER A 69 7.92 -11.61 9.32
CA SER A 69 6.87 -12.47 8.77
C SER A 69 6.66 -12.29 7.26
N ARG A 70 7.35 -11.33 6.64
CA ARG A 70 7.18 -10.93 5.25
C ARG A 70 7.24 -12.11 4.28
N GLU A 71 8.22 -12.99 4.41
CA GLU A 71 8.39 -14.11 3.48
C GLU A 71 7.20 -15.07 3.54
N SER A 72 6.62 -15.27 4.73
CA SER A 72 5.43 -16.08 4.92
C SER A 72 4.18 -15.38 4.36
N LEU A 73 4.08 -14.06 4.51
CA LEU A 73 2.97 -13.28 3.97
C LEU A 73 3.00 -13.22 2.44
N GLU A 74 4.18 -13.12 1.82
CA GLU A 74 4.33 -13.09 0.35
C GLU A 74 3.92 -14.41 -0.32
N ARG A 75 3.88 -15.53 0.42
CA ARG A 75 3.39 -16.82 -0.09
C ARG A 75 1.86 -16.88 -0.20
N LEU A 76 1.15 -15.99 0.49
CA LEU A 76 -0.31 -15.94 0.47
C LEU A 76 -0.79 -15.11 -0.73
N PRO A 77 -1.99 -15.42 -1.27
CA PRO A 77 -2.63 -14.56 -2.26
C PRO A 77 -2.92 -13.17 -1.65
N VAL A 78 -2.83 -12.13 -2.48
CA VAL A 78 -2.88 -10.70 -2.09
C VAL A 78 -3.98 -10.38 -1.07
N ARG A 79 -5.22 -10.84 -1.29
CA ARG A 79 -6.35 -10.61 -0.38
C ARG A 79 -6.12 -11.17 1.02
N TRP A 80 -5.64 -12.41 1.11
CA TRP A 80 -5.39 -13.09 2.38
C TRP A 80 -4.14 -12.57 3.06
N GLY A 81 -3.13 -12.16 2.28
CA GLY A 81 -1.94 -11.55 2.82
C GLY A 81 -2.21 -10.20 3.51
N PHE A 82 -3.10 -9.36 2.94
CA PHE A 82 -3.54 -8.11 3.60
C PHE A 82 -4.26 -8.37 4.93
N VAL A 83 -5.18 -9.34 4.94
CA VAL A 83 -5.91 -9.74 6.16
C VAL A 83 -4.95 -10.31 7.20
N ALA A 84 -3.99 -11.14 6.79
CA ALA A 84 -2.98 -11.70 7.68
C ALA A 84 -2.06 -10.61 8.27
N ALA A 85 -1.62 -9.64 7.47
CA ALA A 85 -0.83 -8.49 7.95
C ALA A 85 -1.60 -7.66 8.98
N TRP A 86 -2.87 -7.39 8.71
CA TRP A 86 -3.76 -6.67 9.62
C TRP A 86 -3.94 -7.41 10.95
N LEU A 87 -4.29 -8.70 10.88
CA LEU A 87 -4.46 -9.54 12.06
C LEU A 87 -3.17 -9.63 12.88
N LEU A 88 -2.03 -9.82 12.20
CA LEU A 88 -0.73 -9.88 12.84
C LEU A 88 -0.45 -8.60 13.63
N ALA A 89 -0.65 -7.42 13.01
CA ALA A 89 -0.43 -6.12 13.64
C ALA A 89 -1.34 -5.87 14.86
N VAL A 90 -2.61 -6.29 14.77
CA VAL A 90 -3.59 -6.17 15.86
C VAL A 90 -3.20 -7.08 17.03
N VAL A 91 -2.83 -8.33 16.75
CA VAL A 91 -2.42 -9.31 17.76
C VAL A 91 -1.13 -8.88 18.45
N THR A 92 -0.11 -8.44 17.70
CA THR A 92 1.13 -7.92 18.29
C THR A 92 0.89 -6.72 19.19
N THR A 93 0.00 -5.81 18.79
CA THR A 93 -0.34 -4.64 19.61
C THR A 93 -1.09 -5.03 20.87
N ALA A 94 -2.04 -5.96 20.78
CA ALA A 94 -2.79 -6.45 21.93
C ALA A 94 -1.88 -7.13 22.96
N LEU A 95 -0.98 -8.01 22.49
CA LEU A 95 0.00 -8.71 23.31
C LEU A 95 1.03 -7.75 23.91
N GLY A 96 1.60 -6.84 23.11
CA GLY A 96 2.55 -5.83 23.58
C GLY A 96 1.95 -4.94 24.67
N SER A 97 0.70 -4.51 24.48
CA SER A 97 -0.04 -3.72 25.48
C SER A 97 -0.32 -4.51 26.76
N ALA A 98 -0.65 -5.80 26.64
CA ALA A 98 -0.88 -6.67 27.79
C ALA A 98 0.40 -6.90 28.60
N VAL A 99 1.54 -7.09 27.93
CA VAL A 99 2.86 -7.22 28.59
C VAL A 99 3.19 -5.95 29.36
N VAL A 100 3.07 -4.78 28.73
CA VAL A 100 3.35 -3.49 29.40
C VAL A 100 2.43 -3.28 30.60
N TYR A 101 1.13 -3.59 30.48
CA TYR A 101 0.19 -3.52 31.61
C TYR A 101 0.59 -4.44 32.77
N SER A 102 0.97 -5.69 32.46
CA SER A 102 1.40 -6.65 33.47
C SER A 102 2.68 -6.23 34.18
N MET A 103 3.63 -5.66 33.45
CA MET A 103 4.88 -5.12 34.01
C MET A 103 4.59 -3.91 34.91
N ASP A 104 3.79 -2.96 34.45
CA ASP A 104 3.41 -1.77 35.23
C ASP A 104 2.76 -2.12 36.57
N HIS A 105 1.89 -3.14 36.59
CA HIS A 105 1.26 -3.63 37.82
C HIS A 105 2.20 -4.46 38.70
N ALA A 106 3.09 -5.26 38.12
CA ALA A 106 4.09 -6.02 38.86
C ALA A 106 5.12 -5.10 39.55
N LEU A 107 5.48 -3.99 38.90
CA LEU A 107 6.42 -2.99 39.41
C LEU A 107 5.76 -1.87 40.23
N GLY A 108 4.43 -1.77 40.22
CA GLY A 108 3.67 -0.76 40.97
C GLY A 108 3.89 0.68 40.49
N LEU A 109 4.21 0.88 39.20
CA LEU A 109 4.61 2.19 38.66
C LEU A 109 3.41 3.13 38.41
N GLY A 110 2.20 2.58 38.25
CA GLY A 110 0.97 3.39 38.06
C GLY A 110 1.02 4.26 36.79
N LEU A 111 1.60 3.74 35.71
CA LEU A 111 1.71 4.43 34.42
C LEU A 111 0.56 4.07 33.48
N THR A 112 -0.07 2.92 33.68
CA THR A 112 -1.12 2.38 32.79
C THR A 112 -2.52 2.47 33.40
N ALA A 113 -3.51 1.77 32.81
CA ALA A 113 -4.89 1.76 33.26
C ALA A 113 -5.04 1.16 34.68
N PRO A 114 -6.13 1.45 35.41
CA PRO A 114 -6.35 0.89 36.76
C PRO A 114 -6.36 -0.64 36.80
N ALA A 115 -6.11 -1.20 37.99
CA ALA A 115 -6.20 -2.63 38.26
C ALA A 115 -7.59 -3.18 37.87
N GLY A 116 -7.62 -4.29 37.13
CA GLY A 116 -8.84 -4.92 36.62
C GLY A 116 -9.32 -4.41 35.25
N ALA A 117 -8.72 -3.34 34.71
CA ALA A 117 -9.06 -2.79 33.40
C ALA A 117 -8.07 -3.18 32.27
N GLY A 118 -7.15 -4.12 32.52
CA GLY A 118 -6.13 -4.53 31.55
C GLY A 118 -6.68 -4.98 30.20
N TRP A 119 -7.83 -5.68 30.20
CA TRP A 119 -8.50 -6.09 28.96
C TRP A 119 -9.00 -4.90 28.15
N ARG A 120 -9.55 -3.86 28.80
CA ARG A 120 -10.01 -2.63 28.13
C ARG A 120 -8.84 -1.85 27.56
N PHE A 121 -7.73 -1.81 28.29
CA PHE A 121 -6.50 -1.15 27.84
C PHE A 121 -5.92 -1.84 26.60
N SER A 122 -5.77 -3.17 26.64
CA SER A 122 -5.29 -3.94 25.50
C SER A 122 -6.23 -3.84 24.29
N LEU A 123 -7.55 -3.97 24.50
CA LEU A 123 -8.55 -3.89 23.44
C LEU A 123 -8.63 -2.48 22.83
N GLY A 124 -8.49 -1.42 23.63
CA GLY A 124 -8.46 -0.04 23.16
C GLY A 124 -7.26 0.23 22.25
N ASN A 125 -6.05 -0.15 22.68
CA ASN A 125 -4.84 -0.02 21.86
C ASN A 125 -4.91 -0.88 20.60
N ALA A 126 -5.42 -2.11 20.71
CA ALA A 126 -5.65 -2.99 19.57
C ALA A 126 -6.66 -2.40 18.57
N ALA A 127 -7.73 -1.75 19.06
CA ALA A 127 -8.72 -1.08 18.20
C ALA A 127 -8.12 0.13 17.48
N ILE A 128 -7.32 0.96 18.15
CA ILE A 128 -6.61 2.08 17.52
C ILE A 128 -5.68 1.57 16.41
N CYS A 129 -4.87 0.55 16.71
CA CYS A 129 -4.01 -0.10 15.72
C CYS A 129 -4.83 -0.67 14.55
N ALA A 130 -5.93 -1.37 14.84
CA ALA A 130 -6.81 -1.95 13.84
C ALA A 130 -7.37 -0.90 12.88
N LEU A 131 -7.79 0.27 13.38
CA LEU A 131 -8.30 1.37 12.57
C LEU A 131 -7.21 1.96 11.68
N ILE A 132 -6.04 2.27 12.26
CA ILE A 132 -4.91 2.84 11.51
C ILE A 132 -4.43 1.86 10.44
N ALA A 133 -4.25 0.59 10.81
CA ALA A 133 -3.83 -0.46 9.89
C ALA A 133 -4.87 -0.66 8.77
N ALA A 134 -6.17 -0.71 9.09
CA ALA A 134 -7.22 -0.82 8.09
C ALA A 134 -7.22 0.36 7.11
N ALA A 135 -7.07 1.60 7.61
CA ALA A 135 -6.98 2.79 6.77
C ALA A 135 -5.75 2.75 5.84
N LEU A 136 -4.59 2.36 6.38
CA LEU A 136 -3.36 2.23 5.59
C LEU A 136 -3.49 1.16 4.51
N LEU A 137 -4.04 -0.02 4.84
CA LEU A 137 -4.25 -1.09 3.88
C LEU A 137 -5.27 -0.70 2.80
N ARG A 138 -6.36 -0.01 3.17
CA ARG A 138 -7.32 0.55 2.22
C ARG A 138 -6.65 1.51 1.25
N TYR A 139 -5.79 2.40 1.77
CA TYR A 139 -5.02 3.34 0.96
C TYR A 139 -4.10 2.61 -0.03
N LEU A 140 -3.35 1.60 0.43
CA LEU A 140 -2.46 0.81 -0.42
C LEU A 140 -3.23 0.06 -1.51
N TYR A 141 -4.33 -0.60 -1.16
CA TYR A 141 -5.20 -1.29 -2.13
C TYR A 141 -5.75 -0.35 -3.20
N ILE A 142 -6.20 0.84 -2.81
CA ILE A 142 -6.65 1.86 -3.76
C ILE A 142 -5.50 2.29 -4.67
N ARG A 143 -4.31 2.51 -4.11
CA ARG A 143 -3.13 2.93 -4.87
C ARG A 143 -2.73 1.90 -5.92
N GLU A 144 -2.73 0.61 -5.60
CA GLU A 144 -2.47 -0.48 -6.55
C GLU A 144 -3.49 -0.46 -7.70
N LEU A 145 -4.78 -0.38 -7.38
CA LEU A 145 -5.85 -0.31 -8.38
C LEU A 145 -5.73 0.91 -9.29
N TRP A 146 -5.29 2.06 -8.75
CA TRP A 146 -5.02 3.25 -9.53
C TRP A 146 -3.84 3.06 -10.49
N GLN A 147 -2.76 2.42 -10.04
CA GLN A 147 -1.59 2.18 -10.90
C GLN A 147 -1.95 1.26 -12.08
N GLU A 148 -2.69 0.19 -11.85
CA GLU A 148 -3.16 -0.70 -12.92
C GLU A 148 -3.97 0.05 -13.98
N ARG A 149 -4.89 0.93 -13.54
CA ARG A 149 -5.72 1.76 -14.43
C ARG A 149 -4.88 2.74 -15.25
N VAL A 150 -3.90 3.39 -14.62
CA VAL A 150 -3.01 4.34 -15.30
C VAL A 150 -2.18 3.63 -16.36
N HIS A 151 -1.64 2.45 -16.05
CA HIS A 151 -0.90 1.65 -17.03
C HIS A 151 -1.77 1.19 -18.20
N ALA A 152 -3.00 0.72 -17.93
CA ALA A 152 -3.94 0.32 -18.97
C ALA A 152 -4.32 1.52 -19.88
N ALA A 153 -4.58 2.68 -19.28
CA ALA A 153 -4.91 3.91 -20.02
C ALA A 153 -3.73 4.40 -20.88
N ALA A 154 -2.51 4.39 -20.35
CA ALA A 154 -1.32 4.78 -21.09
C ALA A 154 -1.08 3.84 -22.29
N LYS A 155 -1.28 2.53 -22.11
CA LYS A 155 -1.15 1.56 -23.20
C LYS A 155 -2.20 1.79 -24.29
N ALA A 156 -3.45 2.02 -23.91
CA ALA A 156 -4.51 2.33 -24.88
C ALA A 156 -4.24 3.62 -25.68
N GLN A 157 -3.64 4.64 -25.04
CA GLN A 157 -3.23 5.86 -25.74
C GLN A 157 -2.12 5.61 -26.75
N VAL A 158 -1.12 4.79 -26.39
CA VAL A 158 -0.04 4.40 -27.32
C VAL A 158 -0.60 3.62 -28.50
N ASP A 159 -1.49 2.65 -28.25
CA ASP A 159 -2.13 1.86 -29.31
C ASP A 159 -2.95 2.75 -30.27
N ALA A 160 -3.68 3.73 -29.73
CA ALA A 160 -4.44 4.70 -30.52
C ALA A 160 -3.52 5.64 -31.36
N LEU A 161 -2.37 6.04 -30.82
CA LEU A 161 -1.38 6.83 -31.56
C LEU A 161 -0.70 5.99 -32.65
N GLN A 162 -0.36 4.73 -32.38
CA GLN A 162 0.22 3.82 -33.39
C GLN A 162 -0.77 3.54 -34.53
N ALA A 163 -2.05 3.42 -34.24
CA ALA A 163 -3.09 3.28 -35.27
C ALA A 163 -3.13 4.48 -36.23
N ARG A 164 -2.77 5.68 -35.77
CA ARG A 164 -2.66 6.89 -36.63
C ARG A 164 -1.35 6.97 -37.42
N ILE A 165 -0.27 6.37 -36.95
CA ILE A 165 1.07 6.49 -37.55
C ILE A 165 1.36 5.40 -38.59
N ARG A 166 0.53 4.35 -38.66
CA ARG A 166 0.73 3.23 -39.59
C ARG A 166 -0.25 3.27 -40.78
N PRO A 167 -0.06 4.16 -41.78
CA PRO A 167 -0.80 4.10 -43.05
C PRO A 167 -0.25 2.97 -43.93
N HIS A 168 0.08 1.82 -43.34
CA HIS A 168 0.68 0.71 -44.07
C HIS A 168 -0.25 0.25 -45.18
N PHE A 169 -1.56 0.30 -44.94
CA PHE A 169 -2.56 0.02 -45.97
C PHE A 169 -2.40 0.96 -47.16
N LEU A 170 -2.45 2.27 -46.94
CA LEU A 170 -2.43 3.25 -48.04
C LEU A 170 -1.08 3.25 -48.79
N PHE A 171 0.04 3.14 -48.08
CA PHE A 171 1.36 2.99 -48.71
C PHE A 171 1.56 1.65 -49.42
N ASN A 172 1.02 0.54 -48.88
CA ASN A 172 1.05 -0.75 -49.60
C ASN A 172 0.20 -0.72 -50.85
N SER A 173 -0.99 -0.12 -50.77
CA SER A 173 -1.89 0.04 -51.90
C SER A 173 -1.20 0.86 -52.99
N MET A 174 -0.61 2.02 -52.64
CA MET A 174 0.15 2.85 -53.59
C MET A 174 1.36 2.12 -54.19
N ASN A 175 2.17 1.41 -53.40
CA ASN A 175 3.33 0.66 -53.92
C ASN A 175 2.89 -0.50 -54.84
N THR A 176 1.80 -1.17 -54.51
CA THR A 176 1.22 -2.25 -55.33
C THR A 176 0.76 -1.68 -56.67
N ILE A 177 -0.02 -0.58 -56.65
CA ILE A 177 -0.44 0.15 -57.85
C ILE A 177 0.78 0.58 -58.68
N ALA A 178 1.79 1.20 -58.07
CA ALA A 178 3.01 1.63 -58.76
C ALA A 178 3.77 0.49 -59.44
N SER A 179 3.77 -0.71 -58.83
CA SER A 179 4.37 -1.91 -59.42
C SER A 179 3.55 -2.46 -60.61
N LEU A 180 2.23 -2.27 -60.59
CA LEU A 180 1.30 -2.71 -61.63
C LEU A 180 1.31 -1.80 -62.85
N ILE A 181 1.54 -0.48 -62.70
CA ILE A 181 1.53 0.50 -63.82
C ILE A 181 2.39 0.04 -65.01
N ARG A 182 3.58 -0.52 -64.77
CA ARG A 182 4.50 -0.97 -65.84
C ARG A 182 4.19 -2.34 -66.42
N LYS A 183 3.50 -3.21 -65.69
CA LYS A 183 3.28 -4.62 -66.08
C LYS A 183 1.84 -4.89 -66.52
N ARG A 184 0.86 -4.28 -65.85
CA ARG A 184 -0.58 -4.52 -65.98
C ARG A 184 -1.37 -3.21 -65.70
N PRO A 185 -1.37 -2.25 -66.65
CA PRO A 185 -1.95 -0.93 -66.44
C PRO A 185 -3.47 -0.96 -66.17
N LEU A 186 -4.22 -1.84 -66.85
CA LEU A 186 -5.67 -2.03 -66.62
C LEU A 186 -6.02 -2.58 -65.22
N GLU A 187 -5.10 -3.28 -64.56
CA GLU A 187 -5.28 -3.71 -63.16
C GLU A 187 -4.85 -2.62 -62.18
N ALA A 188 -3.83 -1.82 -62.53
CA ALA A 188 -3.43 -0.66 -61.74
C ALA A 188 -4.55 0.40 -61.68
N GLU A 189 -5.22 0.65 -62.80
CA GLU A 189 -6.32 1.61 -62.92
C GLU A 189 -7.52 1.19 -62.08
N ARG A 190 -7.94 -0.08 -62.19
CA ARG A 190 -8.99 -0.65 -61.32
C ARG A 190 -8.63 -0.60 -59.84
N ALA A 191 -7.38 -0.87 -59.48
CA ALA A 191 -6.93 -0.78 -58.09
C ALA A 191 -6.91 0.67 -57.55
N VAL A 192 -6.80 1.68 -58.43
CA VAL A 192 -6.93 3.10 -58.06
C VAL A 192 -8.40 3.47 -57.88
N GLU A 193 -9.29 3.01 -58.77
CA GLU A 193 -10.74 3.18 -58.63
C GLU A 193 -11.24 2.55 -57.32
N ASP A 194 -10.87 1.30 -57.03
CA ASP A 194 -11.22 0.59 -55.79
C ASP A 194 -10.67 1.26 -54.51
N LEU A 195 -9.63 2.08 -54.62
CA LEU A 195 -9.06 2.84 -53.49
C LEU A 195 -9.71 4.23 -53.32
N SER A 196 -10.38 4.71 -54.36
CA SER A 196 -11.03 6.02 -54.43
C SER A 196 -12.51 5.97 -54.06
N ASP A 197 -13.14 4.79 -54.19
CA ASP A 197 -14.45 4.43 -53.62
C ASP A 197 -14.36 4.16 -52.10
#